data_AF-A0A1Q5UDZ2-F1
#
_entry.id   AF-A0A1Q5UDZ2-F1
#
_cell.length_a   1.000
_cell.length_b   1.000
_cell.length_c   1.000
_cell.angle_alpha   90.00
_cell.angle_beta   90.00
_cell.angle_gamma   90.00
#
_symmetry.space_group_name_H-M   'P 1'
#
loop_
_entity.id
_entity.type
_entity.pdbx_description
1 polymer ?
#
loop_
_entity_poly.entity_id
_entity_poly.type
_entity_poly.pdbx_seq_one_letter_code
_entity_poly.pdbx_strand_id
1 'polypeptide(L)'
;MTFTAVVVYPNEPDTTFDTDYYLKTHMPLVAQHWGPAGLKGWSVVKYERDLEGTSPKYLIAATLVWESEEAVKAAVAGEAAAIVFGDIPNFTNKKPITLAGSVIGSQEIS
;
A
#
# COMPACT_ATOMS: atom_id res chain seq x y z
N MET A 1 10.94 16.53 -3.44
CA MET A 1 9.58 16.35 -3.98
C MET A 1 9.03 15.09 -3.34
N THR A 2 7.79 15.11 -2.85
CA THR A 2 7.20 13.94 -2.19
C THR A 2 7.03 12.83 -3.23
N PHE A 3 7.61 11.66 -2.94
CA PHE A 3 7.47 10.48 -3.77
C PHE A 3 6.43 9.56 -3.13
N THR A 4 5.52 9.02 -3.93
CA THR A 4 4.41 8.20 -3.44
C THR A 4 4.49 6.82 -4.04
N ALA A 5 4.25 5.80 -3.23
CA ALA A 5 3.94 4.45 -3.70
C ALA A 5 2.48 4.13 -3.36
N VAL A 6 1.77 3.52 -4.29
CA VAL A 6 0.40 3.03 -4.10
C VAL A 6 0.39 1.53 -4.27
N VAL A 7 -0.22 0.83 -3.31
CA VAL A 7 -0.41 -0.62 -3.34
C VAL A 7 -1.91 -0.90 -3.35
N VAL A 8 -2.41 -1.53 -4.42
CA VAL A 8 -3.83 -1.88 -4.54
C VAL A 8 -4.02 -3.38 -4.67
N TYR A 9 -5.10 -3.90 -4.07
CA TYR A 9 -5.44 -5.32 -4.19
C TYR A 9 -6.70 -5.50 -5.05
N PRO A 10 -6.69 -6.40 -6.04
CA PRO A 10 -7.86 -6.74 -6.86
C PRO A 10 -9.07 -7.13 -6.01
N ASN A 11 -10.27 -6.77 -6.47
CA ASN A 11 -11.53 -7.21 -5.89
C ASN A 11 -12.24 -8.17 -6.85
N GLU A 12 -11.77 -9.42 -6.85
CA GLU A 12 -12.35 -10.52 -7.62
C GLU A 12 -13.31 -11.36 -6.73
N PRO A 13 -14.24 -12.14 -7.30
CA PRO A 13 -15.24 -12.88 -6.53
C PRO A 13 -14.70 -13.82 -5.44
N ASP A 14 -13.49 -14.34 -5.62
CA ASP A 14 -12.79 -15.24 -4.70
C ASP A 14 -11.79 -14.51 -3.78
N THR A 15 -11.81 -13.18 -3.73
CA THR A 15 -10.90 -12.39 -2.88
C THR A 15 -11.16 -12.66 -1.41
N THR A 16 -10.15 -13.14 -0.71
CA THR A 16 -10.12 -13.15 0.75
C THR A 16 -9.25 -12.00 1.22
N PHE A 17 -9.72 -11.21 2.20
CA PHE A 17 -8.94 -10.12 2.75
C PHE A 17 -9.24 -9.91 4.24
N ASP A 18 -8.26 -10.20 5.10
CA ASP A 18 -8.30 -9.91 6.53
C ASP A 18 -7.83 -8.47 6.78
N THR A 19 -8.79 -7.54 6.87
CA THR A 19 -8.49 -6.12 7.10
C THR A 19 -7.90 -5.88 8.50
N ASP A 20 -8.25 -6.73 9.47
CA ASP A 20 -7.78 -6.59 10.85
C ASP A 20 -6.32 -6.98 10.96
N TYR A 21 -5.92 -8.11 10.39
CA TYR A 21 -4.51 -8.50 10.28
C TYR A 21 -3.72 -7.47 9.47
N TYR A 22 -4.28 -7.00 8.35
CA TYR A 22 -3.63 -6.01 7.52
C TYR A 22 -3.26 -4.73 8.29
N LEU A 23 -4.20 -4.18 9.07
CA LEU A 23 -3.97 -2.94 9.82
C LEU A 23 -3.18 -3.15 11.13
N LYS A 24 -3.38 -4.27 11.84
CA LYS A 24 -2.77 -4.51 13.15
C LYS A 24 -1.40 -5.19 13.07
N THR A 25 -1.09 -5.85 11.96
CA THR A 25 0.14 -6.62 11.78
C THR A 25 0.93 -6.14 10.58
N HIS A 26 0.34 -6.19 9.39
CA HIS A 26 1.08 -5.92 8.15
C HIS A 26 1.56 -4.47 8.04
N MET A 27 0.68 -3.48 8.24
CA MET A 27 1.05 -2.07 8.14
C MET A 27 2.07 -1.61 9.20
N PRO A 28 1.99 -2.08 10.47
CA PRO A 28 3.07 -1.89 11.44
C PRO A 28 4.40 -2.52 11.01
N LEU A 29 4.37 -3.73 10.44
CA LEU A 29 5.55 -4.41 9.91
C LEU A 29 6.18 -3.60 8.77
N VAL A 30 5.37 -3.08 7.84
CA VAL A 30 5.79 -2.15 6.78
C VAL A 30 6.48 -0.93 7.38
N ALA A 31 5.86 -0.28 8.36
CA ALA A 31 6.42 0.90 9.00
C ALA A 31 7.75 0.61 9.72
N GLN A 32 7.85 -0.53 10.41
CA GLN A 32 9.04 -0.95 11.12
C GLN A 32 10.22 -1.18 10.17
N HIS A 33 9.99 -1.87 9.06
CA HIS A 33 11.06 -2.28 8.15
C HIS A 33 11.42 -1.22 7.11
N TRP A 34 10.44 -0.42 6.66
CA TRP A 34 10.66 0.60 5.64
C TRP A 34 10.76 2.03 6.18
N GLY A 35 10.36 2.27 7.44
CA GLY A 35 10.59 3.54 8.13
C GLY A 35 12.05 4.00 8.07
N PRO A 36 13.02 3.15 8.48
CA PRO A 36 14.45 3.46 8.37
C PRO A 36 14.94 3.69 6.93
N ALA A 37 14.24 3.14 5.93
CA ALA A 37 14.55 3.31 4.51
C ALA A 37 13.95 4.59 3.91
N GLY A 38 13.25 5.42 4.69
CA GLY A 38 12.72 6.71 4.25
C GLY A 38 11.19 6.75 4.04
N LEU A 39 10.45 5.73 4.49
CA LEU A 39 8.98 5.81 4.57
C LEU A 39 8.59 6.86 5.62
N LYS A 40 7.78 7.84 5.22
CA LYS A 40 7.34 8.97 6.06
C LYS A 40 5.93 8.81 6.61
N GLY A 41 5.11 7.98 5.98
CA GLY A 41 3.76 7.71 6.44
C GLY A 41 2.99 6.84 5.46
N TRP A 42 1.81 6.41 5.89
CA TRP A 42 0.91 5.64 5.06
C TRP A 42 -0.55 5.94 5.43
N SER A 43 -1.44 5.75 4.46
CA SER A 43 -2.88 5.73 4.66
C SER A 43 -3.48 4.54 3.90
N VAL A 44 -4.60 4.04 4.38
CA VAL A 44 -5.30 2.90 3.79
C VAL A 44 -6.75 3.28 3.56
N VAL A 45 -7.27 2.99 2.37
CA VAL A 45 -8.67 3.19 2.00
C VAL A 45 -9.23 1.86 1.53
N LYS A 46 -10.31 1.41 2.18
CA LYS A 46 -11.13 0.29 1.71
C LYS A 46 -12.31 0.84 0.92
N TYR A 47 -12.58 0.24 -0.23
CA TYR A 47 -13.67 0.65 -1.12
C TYR A 47 -14.84 -0.33 -1.00
N GLU A 48 -15.97 0.14 -0.49
CA GLU A 48 -17.19 -0.66 -0.36
C GLU A 48 -17.98 -0.71 -1.68
N ARG A 49 -17.97 0.40 -2.44
CA ARG A 49 -18.58 0.56 -3.77
C ARG A 49 -17.73 1.53 -4.60
N ASP A 50 -17.81 1.45 -5.92
CA ASP A 50 -17.34 2.52 -6.79
C ASP A 50 -18.33 3.71 -6.82
N LEU A 51 -18.01 4.72 -7.64
CA LEU A 51 -18.83 5.93 -7.77
C LEU A 51 -20.19 5.69 -8.45
N GLU A 52 -20.36 4.57 -9.15
CA GLU A 52 -21.61 4.16 -9.79
C GLU A 52 -22.42 3.21 -8.87
N GLY A 53 -21.92 2.92 -7.67
CA GLY A 53 -22.56 2.03 -6.71
C GLY A 53 -22.38 0.55 -7.04
N THR A 54 -21.43 0.18 -7.90
CA THR A 54 -21.12 -1.20 -8.25
C THR A 54 -19.91 -1.74 -7.47
N SER A 55 -19.57 -3.02 -7.67
CA SER A 55 -18.42 -3.63 -7.02
C SER A 55 -17.12 -3.02 -7.58
N PRO A 56 -16.26 -2.42 -6.75
CA PRO A 56 -15.08 -1.72 -7.25
C PRO A 56 -14.08 -2.72 -7.83
N LYS A 57 -13.24 -2.27 -8.78
CA LYS A 57 -12.16 -3.10 -9.36
C LYS A 57 -11.07 -3.48 -8.34
N TYR A 58 -10.83 -2.61 -7.37
CA TYR A 58 -9.87 -2.82 -6.28
C TYR A 58 -10.59 -2.73 -4.94
N LEU A 59 -10.23 -3.62 -4.02
CA LEU A 59 -10.89 -3.73 -2.72
C LEU A 59 -10.34 -2.69 -1.74
N ILE A 60 -9.02 -2.49 -1.80
CA ILE A 60 -8.28 -1.68 -0.84
C ILE A 60 -7.05 -1.09 -1.52
N ALA A 61 -6.72 0.15 -1.16
CA ALA A 61 -5.51 0.85 -1.56
C ALA A 61 -4.76 1.37 -0.34
N ALA A 62 -3.45 1.15 -0.32
CA ALA A 62 -2.54 1.83 0.59
C ALA A 62 -1.71 2.86 -0.18
N THR A 63 -1.67 4.08 0.34
CA THR A 63 -0.81 5.16 -0.16
C THR A 63 0.32 5.34 0.84
N LEU A 64 1.55 5.15 0.38
CA LEU A 64 2.77 5.26 1.17
C LEU A 64 3.54 6.50 0.70
N VAL A 65 3.90 7.36 1.65
CA VAL A 65 4.63 8.60 1.40
C VAL A 65 6.11 8.39 1.72
N TRP A 66 6.99 8.72 0.78
CA TRP A 66 8.42 8.46 0.87
C TRP A 66 9.25 9.73 0.70
N GLU A 67 10.46 9.68 1.25
CA GLU A 67 11.45 10.75 1.13
C GLU A 67 11.88 11.00 -0.32
N SER A 68 12.08 9.93 -1.09
CA SER A 68 12.52 10.00 -2.49
C SER A 68 12.20 8.73 -3.28
N GLU A 69 12.46 8.75 -4.58
CA GLU A 69 12.37 7.57 -5.44
C GLU A 69 13.42 6.50 -5.08
N GLU A 70 14.63 6.94 -4.74
CA GLU A 70 15.73 6.07 -4.33
C GLU A 70 15.41 5.35 -3.03
N ALA A 71 14.74 6.03 -2.09
CA ALA A 71 14.26 5.44 -0.85
C ALA A 71 13.31 4.26 -1.10
N VAL A 72 12.32 4.44 -2.00
CA VAL A 72 11.42 3.34 -2.41
C VAL A 72 12.23 2.20 -3.01
N LYS A 73 13.07 2.48 -4.01
CA LYS A 73 13.86 1.45 -4.71
C LYS A 73 14.76 0.67 -3.76
N ALA A 74 15.41 1.34 -2.82
CA ALA A 74 16.23 0.70 -1.80
C ALA A 74 15.38 -0.19 -0.88
N ALA A 75 14.20 0.27 -0.46
CA ALA A 75 13.31 -0.51 0.40
C ALA A 75 12.78 -1.78 -0.27
N VAL A 76 12.39 -1.72 -1.55
CA VAL A 76 11.93 -2.91 -2.29
C VAL A 76 13.04 -3.83 -2.77
N ALA A 77 14.27 -3.34 -2.94
CA ALA A 77 15.43 -4.17 -3.28
C ALA A 77 16.14 -4.76 -2.05
N GLY A 78 15.93 -4.18 -0.87
CA GLY A 78 16.57 -4.60 0.37
C GLY A 78 15.96 -5.85 0.99
N GLU A 79 16.66 -6.42 1.97
CA GLU A 79 16.26 -7.66 2.66
C GLU A 79 14.89 -7.55 3.34
N ALA A 80 14.53 -6.34 3.79
CA ALA A 80 13.23 -6.01 4.35
C ALA A 80 12.05 -6.35 3.41
N ALA A 81 12.26 -6.27 2.09
CA ALA A 81 11.22 -6.56 1.10
C ALA A 81 10.72 -8.01 1.21
N ALA A 82 11.62 -8.97 1.47
CA ALA A 82 11.23 -10.37 1.60
C ALA A 82 10.29 -10.59 2.80
N ILE A 83 10.50 -9.86 3.90
CA ILE A 83 9.66 -9.92 5.09
C ILE A 83 8.29 -9.30 4.80
N VAL A 84 8.27 -8.08 4.23
CA VAL A 84 7.02 -7.36 3.92
C VAL A 84 6.18 -8.11 2.89
N PHE A 85 6.77 -8.49 1.76
CA PHE A 85 6.02 -9.20 0.70
C PHE A 85 5.68 -10.64 1.09
N GLY A 86 6.52 -11.28 1.91
CA GLY A 86 6.27 -12.62 2.44
C GLY A 86 5.08 -12.70 3.40
N ASP A 87 4.67 -11.59 3.99
CA ASP A 87 3.51 -11.51 4.89
C ASP A 87 2.16 -11.38 4.15
N ILE A 88 2.16 -11.09 2.84
CA ILE A 88 0.94 -10.92 2.04
C ILE A 88 -0.03 -12.10 2.13
N PRO A 89 0.42 -13.36 1.98
CA PRO A 89 -0.48 -14.52 2.06
C PRO A 89 -1.21 -14.68 3.40
N ASN A 90 -0.75 -14.00 4.47
CA ASN A 90 -1.39 -14.11 5.79
C ASN A 90 -2.71 -13.34 5.88
N PHE A 91 -2.92 -12.32 5.04
CA PHE A 91 -4.16 -11.55 5.04
C PHE A 91 -4.91 -11.59 3.73
N THR A 92 -4.30 -11.98 2.60
CA THR A 92 -5.04 -12.06 1.33
C THR A 92 -4.51 -13.13 0.39
N ASN A 93 -5.39 -13.65 -0.45
CA ASN A 93 -5.04 -14.55 -1.55
C ASN A 93 -4.68 -13.81 -2.85
N LYS A 94 -4.80 -12.47 -2.89
CA LYS A 94 -4.53 -11.68 -4.10
C LYS A 94 -3.15 -11.05 -4.06
N LYS A 95 -2.47 -11.08 -5.20
CA LYS A 95 -1.23 -10.31 -5.38
C LYS A 95 -1.58 -8.83 -5.52
N PRO A 96 -0.84 -7.92 -4.87
CA PRO A 96 -1.04 -6.50 -5.06
C PRO A 96 -0.51 -6.04 -6.42
N ILE A 97 -1.05 -4.92 -6.88
CA ILE A 97 -0.43 -4.08 -7.91
C ILE A 97 0.26 -2.93 -7.19
N THR A 98 1.54 -2.72 -7.50
CA THR A 98 2.36 -1.65 -6.94
C THR A 98 2.63 -0.58 -7.99
N LEU A 99 2.33 0.68 -7.66
CA LEU A 99 2.58 1.86 -8.48
C LEU A 99 3.46 2.81 -7.68
N ALA A 100 4.32 3.58 -8.33
CA ALA A 100 5.09 4.62 -7.66
C ALA A 100 5.37 5.81 -8.59
N GLY A 101 5.48 7.00 -8.02
CA GLY A 101 5.76 8.22 -8.78
C GLY A 101 5.83 9.48 -7.93
N SER A 102 6.31 10.54 -8.56
CA SER A 102 6.36 11.88 -7.98
C SER A 102 4.99 12.53 -7.97
N VAL A 103 4.67 13.26 -6.90
CA VAL A 103 3.49 14.13 -6.86
C VAL A 103 3.75 15.34 -7.77
N ILE A 104 2.95 15.49 -8.83
CA ILE A 104 3.06 16.59 -9.80
C ILE A 104 2.15 17.79 -9.48
N GLY A 105 1.29 17.66 -8.47
CA GLY A 105 0.40 18.71 -7.99
C GLY A 105 -0.42 18.25 -6.79
N SER A 106 -0.68 19.17 -5.86
CA SER A 106 -1.54 18.94 -4.70
C SER A 106 -2.17 20.26 -4.26
N GLN A 107 -3.42 20.21 -3.82
CA GLN A 107 -4.12 21.35 -3.22
C GLN A 107 -4.97 20.83 -2.05
N GLU A 108 -4.81 21.45 -0.89
CA GLU A 108 -5.73 21.25 0.23
C GLU A 108 -6.83 22.32 0.12
N ILE A 109 -8.09 21.88 0.11
CA ILE A 109 -9.25 22.76 0.18
C ILE A 109 -9.76 22.67 1.62
N SER A 110 -9.63 23.77 2.37
CA SER A 110 -10.17 23.93 3.73
C SER A 110 -11.63 24.35 3.71
#